data_AF-A0A5N3XPZ0-F1
#
_entry.id   AF-A0A5N3XPZ0-F1
#
_cell.length_a   1.000
_cell.length_b   1.000
_cell.length_c   1.000
_cell.angle_alpha   90.00
_cell.angle_beta   90.00
_cell.angle_gamma   90.00
#
_symmetry.space_group_name_H-M   'P 1'
#
loop_
_entity.id
_entity.type
_entity.pdbx_description
1 polymer ?
#
loop_
_entity_poly.entity_id
_entity_poly.type
_entity_poly.pdbx_seq_one_letter_code
_entity_poly.pdbx_strand_id
1 'polypeptide(L)'
;MLKLKEMFNSKFGSIPKFYVRAPGRVNIIGEHIDYCGYSVLPMAVEQDMLIAVEPVKTHILQLANTNPLYPVFSNESTLRMR
;
A
#
# COMPACT_ATOMS: atom_id res chain seq x y z
N MET A 1 -8.62 -2.21 11.55
CA MET A 1 -9.49 -2.61 10.42
C MET A 1 -10.78 -1.79 10.33
N LEU A 2 -11.58 -1.67 11.41
CA LEU A 2 -12.86 -0.92 11.42
C LEU A 2 -12.73 0.53 10.91
N LYS A 3 -11.79 1.30 11.46
CA LYS A 3 -11.52 2.69 11.02
C LYS A 3 -11.22 2.80 9.52
N LEU A 4 -10.41 1.87 8.98
CA LEU A 4 -10.06 1.88 7.55
C LEU A 4 -11.27 1.52 6.68
N LYS A 5 -12.14 0.60 7.14
CA LYS A 5 -13.40 0.27 6.47
C LYS A 5 -14.31 1.50 6.37
N GLU A 6 -14.48 2.23 7.47
CA GLU A 6 -15.33 3.43 7.53
C GLU A 6 -14.79 4.55 6.63
N MET A 7 -13.48 4.82 6.71
CA MET A 7 -12.82 5.80 5.86
C MET A 7 -12.92 5.43 4.36
N PHE A 8 -12.73 4.14 4.03
CA PHE A 8 -12.87 3.65 2.66
C PHE A 8 -14.31 3.83 2.16
N ASN A 9 -15.30 3.42 2.95
CA ASN A 9 -16.71 3.57 2.59
C ASN A 9 -17.11 5.04 2.45
N SER A 10 -16.63 5.91 3.33
CA SER A 10 -16.87 7.35 3.21
C SER A 10 -16.20 7.97 1.97
N LYS A 11 -15.08 7.41 1.49
CA LYS A 11 -14.33 7.97 0.36
C LYS A 11 -14.80 7.46 -0.99
N PHE A 12 -15.13 6.18 -1.09
CA PHE A 12 -15.46 5.49 -2.34
C PHE A 12 -16.92 5.06 -2.45
N GLY A 13 -17.72 5.22 -1.38
CA GLY A 13 -19.16 4.88 -1.38
C GLY A 13 -19.46 3.39 -1.34
N SER A 14 -18.46 2.53 -1.13
CA SER A 14 -18.59 1.08 -1.04
C SER A 14 -17.64 0.52 0.00
N ILE A 15 -17.91 -0.69 0.49
CA ILE A 15 -17.04 -1.37 1.45
C ILE A 15 -15.90 -2.07 0.69
N PRO A 16 -14.68 -2.10 1.26
CA PRO A 16 -13.57 -2.78 0.60
C PRO A 16 -13.84 -4.28 0.53
N LYS A 17 -13.47 -4.89 -0.61
CA LYS A 17 -13.65 -6.32 -0.88
C LYS A 17 -12.61 -7.16 -0.13
N PHE A 18 -11.39 -6.67 -0.02
CA PHE A 18 -10.32 -7.32 0.74
C PHE A 18 -9.30 -6.29 1.25
N TYR A 19 -8.42 -6.76 2.12
CA TYR A 19 -7.32 -5.98 2.67
C TYR A 19 -6.00 -6.67 2.37
N VAL A 20 -4.95 -5.88 2.11
CA VAL A 20 -3.58 -6.35 1.94
C VAL A 20 -2.71 -5.64 2.95
N ARG A 21 -1.75 -6.37 3.54
CA ARG A 21 -0.87 -5.85 4.57
C ARG A 21 0.57 -6.24 4.28
N ALA A 22 1.47 -5.28 4.35
CA ALA A 22 2.92 -5.50 4.18
C ALA A 22 3.67 -4.83 5.35
N PRO A 23 4.40 -5.58 6.19
CA PRO A 23 5.15 -5.02 7.29
C PRO A 23 6.38 -4.25 6.79
N GLY A 24 6.78 -3.24 7.55
CA GLY A 24 8.13 -2.70 7.45
C GLY A 24 9.17 -3.72 7.93
N ARG A 25 10.44 -3.35 7.82
CA ARG A 25 11.55 -4.16 8.32
C ARG A 25 12.54 -3.31 9.09
N VAL A 26 13.22 -3.93 10.03
CA VAL A 26 14.50 -3.47 10.58
C VAL A 26 15.58 -4.43 10.12
N ASN A 27 16.76 -3.90 9.83
CA ASN A 27 17.92 -4.73 9.58
C ASN A 27 18.70 -4.88 10.88
N ILE A 28 19.01 -6.12 11.28
CA ILE A 28 19.75 -6.36 12.53
C ILE A 28 21.26 -6.26 12.27
N ILE A 29 21.70 -6.82 11.14
CA ILE A 29 23.10 -6.78 10.68
C ILE A 29 23.19 -6.97 9.16
N GLY A 30 24.23 -6.41 8.57
CA GLY A 30 24.48 -6.45 7.13
C GLY A 30 23.92 -5.21 6.42
N GLU A 31 24.29 -4.02 6.88
CA GLU A 31 23.98 -2.77 6.20
C GLU A 31 24.85 -2.60 4.96
N HIS A 32 24.26 -2.12 3.86
CA HIS A 32 24.95 -1.80 2.60
C HIS A 32 25.74 -2.95 1.95
N ILE A 33 25.38 -4.21 2.21
CA ILE A 33 26.01 -5.38 1.55
C ILE A 33 25.04 -6.19 0.69
N ASP A 34 23.75 -5.88 0.77
CA ASP A 34 22.67 -6.52 0.03
C ASP A 34 22.82 -6.31 -1.48
N TYR A 35 23.16 -5.10 -1.91
CA TYR A 35 23.43 -4.81 -3.32
C TYR A 35 24.74 -5.43 -3.85
N CYS A 36 25.60 -5.93 -2.96
CA CYS A 36 26.82 -6.68 -3.30
C CYS A 36 26.59 -8.20 -3.38
N GLY A 37 25.36 -8.69 -3.12
CA GLY A 37 25.02 -10.11 -3.20
C GLY A 37 25.35 -10.92 -1.94
N TYR A 38 25.73 -10.26 -0.84
CA TYR A 38 25.94 -10.93 0.44
C TYR A 38 24.62 -11.11 1.21
N SER A 39 24.57 -12.14 2.04
CA SER A 39 23.42 -12.39 2.92
C SER A 39 23.30 -11.31 4.00
N VAL A 40 22.07 -10.95 4.35
CA VAL A 40 21.70 -10.00 5.40
C VAL A 40 20.74 -10.64 6.39
N LEU A 41 20.60 -10.08 7.60
CA LEU A 41 19.69 -10.60 8.62
C LEU A 41 18.64 -9.55 9.04
N PRO A 42 17.58 -9.36 8.24
CA PRO A 42 16.48 -8.48 8.59
C PRO A 42 15.40 -9.18 9.41
N MET A 43 14.57 -8.38 10.07
CA MET A 43 13.38 -8.82 10.78
C MET A 43 12.21 -7.89 10.45
N ALA A 44 11.02 -8.45 10.25
CA ALA A 44 9.80 -7.67 10.08
C ALA A 44 9.41 -6.99 11.40
N VAL A 45 9.00 -5.73 11.33
CA VAL A 45 8.49 -4.99 12.49
C VAL A 45 6.96 -5.00 12.54
N GLU A 46 6.38 -4.61 13.66
CA GLU A 46 4.92 -4.55 13.83
C GLU A 46 4.26 -3.48 12.96
N GLN A 47 4.96 -2.37 12.69
CA GLN A 47 4.47 -1.31 11.82
C GLN A 47 4.32 -1.84 10.38
N ASP A 48 3.14 -1.63 9.81
CA ASP A 48 2.79 -2.13 8.49
C ASP A 48 2.07 -1.08 7.63
N MET A 49 2.07 -1.34 6.32
CA MET A 49 1.20 -0.67 5.37
C MET A 49 -0.02 -1.56 5.14
N LEU A 50 -1.19 -1.02 5.46
CA LEU A 50 -2.48 -1.67 5.27
C LEU A 50 -3.27 -0.98 4.15
N ILE A 51 -3.62 -1.74 3.13
CA ILE A 51 -4.40 -1.27 1.97
C ILE A 51 -5.78 -1.93 1.99
N ALA A 52 -6.83 -1.12 1.83
CA ALA A 52 -8.19 -1.58 1.57
C ALA A 52 -8.47 -1.49 0.07
N VAL A 53 -9.01 -2.56 -0.53
CA VAL A 53 -9.12 -2.68 -1.99
C VAL A 53 -10.54 -3.04 -2.41
N GLU A 54 -11.01 -2.38 -3.45
CA GLU A 54 -12.22 -2.74 -4.19
C GLU A 54 -11.89 -2.81 -5.69
N PRO A 55 -11.98 -4.00 -6.32
CA PRO A 55 -11.85 -4.11 -7.76
C PRO A 55 -13.02 -3.45 -8.48
N VAL A 56 -12.72 -2.51 -9.37
CA VAL A 56 -13.69 -1.87 -10.27
C VAL A 56 -13.58 -2.43 -11.68
N LYS A 57 -14.66 -2.36 -12.46
CA LYS A 57 -14.67 -2.83 -13.87
C LYS A 57 -14.04 -1.84 -14.84
N THR A 58 -13.78 -0.62 -14.39
CA THR A 58 -13.19 0.45 -15.21
C THR A 58 -11.67 0.34 -15.21
N HIS A 59 -11.04 0.98 -16.19
CA HIS A 59 -9.58 1.14 -16.25
C HIS A 59 -9.12 2.37 -15.44
N ILE A 60 -9.76 2.67 -14.32
CA ILE A 60 -9.42 3.84 -13.50
C ILE A 60 -8.78 3.36 -12.22
N LEU A 61 -7.55 3.82 -11.96
CA LEU A 61 -6.89 3.60 -10.68
C LEU A 61 -7.12 4.82 -9.79
N GLN A 62 -7.81 4.61 -8.67
CA GLN A 62 -7.98 5.61 -7.62
C GLN A 62 -7.21 5.19 -6.37
N LEU A 63 -6.34 6.07 -5.89
CA LEU A 63 -5.56 5.87 -4.66
C LEU A 63 -5.87 7.00 -3.69
N ALA A 64 -6.15 6.62 -2.45
CA ALA A 64 -6.33 7.56 -1.35
C ALA A 64 -5.52 7.07 -0.16
N ASN A 65 -4.97 8.01 0.61
CA ASN A 65 -4.27 7.73 1.86
C ASN A 65 -5.13 8.20 3.04
N THR A 66 -4.99 7.54 4.19
CA THR A 66 -5.63 7.97 5.44
C THR A 66 -4.93 9.19 6.05
N ASN A 67 -3.65 9.40 5.74
CA ASN A 67 -2.89 10.58 6.12
C ASN A 67 -3.06 11.69 5.06
N PRO A 68 -3.56 12.87 5.45
CA PRO A 68 -3.85 13.97 4.52
C PRO A 68 -2.62 14.58 3.84
N LEU A 69 -1.41 14.30 4.34
CA LEU A 69 -0.16 14.73 3.70
C LEU A 69 0.04 14.10 2.32
N TYR A 70 -0.61 12.96 2.05
CA TYR A 70 -0.53 12.28 0.76
C TYR A 70 -1.82 12.51 -0.04
N PRO A 71 -1.77 13.30 -1.13
CA PRO A 71 -2.96 13.65 -1.88
C PRO A 71 -3.57 12.46 -2.61
N VAL A 72 -4.86 12.56 -2.92
CA VAL A 72 -5.59 11.57 -3.71
C VAL A 72 -5.05 11.56 -5.14
N PHE A 73 -4.87 10.37 -5.69
CA PHE A 73 -4.49 10.16 -7.08
C PHE A 73 -5.62 9.43 -7.82
N SER A 74 -5.93 9.89 -9.03
CA SER A 74 -6.87 9.23 -9.93
C SER A 74 -6.34 9.36 -11.34
N ASN A 75 -6.19 8.25 -12.06
CA ASN A 75 -5.83 8.28 -13.47
C ASN A 75 -6.64 7.26 -14.28
N GLU A 76 -7.04 7.66 -15.48
CA GLU A 76 -7.51 6.75 -16.51
C GLU A 76 -6.27 6.02 -17.05
N SER A 77 -6.19 4.71 -16.80
CA SER A 77 -5.15 3.87 -17.38
C SER A 77 -5.42 3.62 -18.87
N THR A 78 -5.44 4.70 -19.65
CA THR A 78 -5.26 4.65 -21.09
C THR A 78 -3.76 4.73 -21.37
N LEU A 79 -3.12 3.56 -21.47
CA LEU A 79 -1.88 3.33 -22.22
C LEU A 79 -0.73 4.35 -22.01
N ARG A 80 0.01 4.23 -20.91
CA ARG A 80 1.43 4.64 -20.85
C ARG A 80 2.25 3.70 -19.97
N MET A 81 2.34 2.42 -20.38
CA MET A 81 3.57 1.67 -20.15
C MET A 81 4.43 1.86 -21.40
N ARG A 82 5.41 2.77 -21.30
CA ARG A 82 6.60 2.80 -22.17
C ARG A 82 7.78 2.49 -21.27
#